data_AF-A0A101QT99-F1
#
_entry.id   AF-A0A101QT99-F1
#
_cell.length_a   1.000
_cell.length_b   1.000
_cell.length_c   1.000
_cell.angle_alpha   90.00
_cell.angle_beta   90.00
_cell.angle_gamma   90.00
#
_symmetry.space_group_name_H-M   'P 1'
#
loop_
_entity.id
_entity.type
_entity.pdbx_description
1 polymer ?
#
loop_
_entity_poly.entity_id
_entity_poly.type
_entity_poly.pdbx_seq_one_letter_code
_entity_poly.pdbx_strand_id
1 'polypeptide(L)'
;MPGPFTQGTEHFPHASRAHDDARTRAYAALDPMVARNEEATEGLFPPGADAHPRAVAEEIVRVLALPAGTRPFRTVVDFSQAGVEEVNEVLRRAQEDFVTRLGFGELLHVRTAPALGTP
;
A
#
# COMPACT_ATOMS: atom_id res chain seq x y z
N MET A 1 1.44 -1.42 2.13
CA MET A 1 0.93 -0.47 1.14
C MET A 1 -0.47 -0.09 1.56
N PRO A 2 -0.68 1.14 2.03
CA PRO A 2 -2.01 1.68 2.26
C PRO A 2 -2.71 1.97 0.93
N GLY A 3 -3.99 1.64 0.82
CA GLY A 3 -4.90 2.14 -0.22
C GLY A 3 -5.39 3.57 0.05
N PRO A 4 -6.45 4.03 -0.63
CA PRO A 4 -7.12 5.29 -0.27
C PRO A 4 -7.85 5.17 1.07
N PHE A 5 -7.87 6.26 1.84
CA PHE A 5 -8.53 6.37 3.15
C PHE A 5 -9.38 7.63 3.20
N THR A 6 -10.58 7.60 2.65
CA THR A 6 -11.50 8.76 2.65
C THR A 6 -12.21 8.96 3.99
N GLN A 7 -12.14 7.97 4.90
CA GLN A 7 -12.69 8.07 6.25
C GLN A 7 -11.57 8.37 7.26
N GLY A 8 -11.81 9.32 8.17
CA GLY A 8 -10.84 9.66 9.23
C GLY A 8 -9.58 10.39 8.74
N THR A 9 -9.53 10.80 7.47
CA THR A 9 -8.49 11.68 6.93
C THR A 9 -9.07 12.71 5.96
N GLU A 10 -8.36 13.82 5.78
CA GLU A 10 -8.64 14.82 4.74
C GLU A 10 -7.98 14.40 3.42
N HIS A 11 -8.37 13.24 2.87
CA HIS A 11 -7.69 12.61 1.74
C HIS A 11 -7.62 13.52 0.49
N PHE A 12 -8.69 14.28 0.23
CA PHE A 12 -8.79 15.23 -0.89
C PHE A 12 -8.87 16.71 -0.49
N PRO A 13 -9.60 17.13 0.55
CA PRO A 13 -9.85 18.55 0.81
C PRO A 13 -8.58 19.40 1.02
N HIS A 14 -7.53 18.81 1.59
CA HIS A 14 -6.24 19.47 1.84
C HIS A 14 -5.14 19.06 0.84
N ALA A 15 -5.50 18.40 -0.27
CA ALA A 15 -4.54 18.07 -1.31
C ALA A 15 -3.96 19.35 -1.95
N SER A 16 -2.63 19.37 -2.12
CA SER A 16 -1.94 20.47 -2.80
C SER A 16 -2.37 20.57 -4.27
N ARG A 17 -2.35 21.79 -4.82
CA ARG A 17 -2.59 22.04 -6.25
C ARG A 17 -1.28 22.26 -7.00
N ALA A 18 -1.30 22.06 -8.31
CA ALA A 18 -0.17 22.40 -9.17
C ALA A 18 0.12 23.90 -9.10
N HIS A 19 1.40 24.29 -8.99
CA HIS A 19 1.82 25.69 -8.86
C HIS A 19 1.91 26.45 -10.20
N ASP A 20 1.82 25.76 -11.35
CA ASP A 20 1.88 26.37 -12.69
C ASP A 20 0.47 26.64 -13.22
N ASP A 21 -0.02 27.86 -12.99
CA ASP A 21 -1.37 28.25 -13.39
C ASP A 21 -1.61 28.22 -14.90
N ALA A 22 -0.58 28.51 -15.70
CA ALA A 22 -0.70 28.49 -17.16
C ALA A 22 -0.96 27.07 -17.65
N ARG A 23 -0.25 26.10 -17.08
CA ARG A 23 -0.46 24.68 -17.36
C ARG A 23 -1.76 24.15 -16.81
N THR A 24 -2.15 24.54 -15.59
CA THR A 24 -3.47 24.18 -15.01
C THR A 24 -4.60 24.62 -15.94
N ARG A 25 -4.58 25.87 -16.43
CA ARG A 25 -5.57 26.36 -17.41
C ARG A 25 -5.57 25.58 -18.72
N ALA A 26 -4.39 25.16 -19.20
CA ALA A 26 -4.31 24.34 -20.42
C ALA A 26 -5.00 22.97 -20.26
N TYR A 27 -5.15 22.47 -19.04
CA TYR A 27 -5.84 21.22 -18.71
C TYR A 27 -7.30 21.40 -18.26
N ALA A 28 -7.88 22.60 -18.32
CA ALA A 28 -9.23 22.90 -17.83
C ALA A 28 -10.33 22.01 -18.43
N ALA A 29 -10.11 21.44 -19.62
CA ALA A 29 -11.02 20.46 -20.20
C ALA A 29 -11.23 19.20 -19.32
N LEU A 30 -10.32 18.90 -18.39
CA LEU A 30 -10.42 17.78 -17.45
C LEU A 30 -11.05 18.16 -16.11
N ASP A 31 -11.35 19.44 -15.85
CA ASP A 31 -11.89 19.90 -14.57
C ASP A 31 -13.14 19.12 -14.12
N PRO A 32 -14.09 18.75 -14.99
CA PRO A 32 -15.24 17.93 -14.59
C PRO A 32 -14.88 16.51 -14.14
N MET A 33 -13.74 15.96 -14.57
CA MET A 33 -13.22 14.67 -14.09
C MET A 33 -12.56 14.85 -12.72
N VAL A 34 -11.74 15.89 -12.57
CA VAL A 34 -11.07 16.22 -11.30
C VAL A 34 -12.09 16.49 -10.20
N ALA A 35 -13.16 17.22 -10.51
CA ALA A 35 -14.22 17.54 -9.55
C ALA A 35 -14.98 16.30 -9.04
N ARG A 36 -15.03 15.21 -9.80
CA ARG A 36 -15.69 13.95 -9.42
C ARG A 36 -14.74 12.92 -8.84
N ASN A 37 -13.45 13.22 -8.71
CA ASN A 37 -12.44 12.23 -8.33
C ASN A 37 -12.66 11.67 -6.91
N GLU A 38 -13.10 12.52 -5.99
CA GLU A 38 -13.43 12.12 -4.61
C GLU A 38 -14.59 11.14 -4.58
N GLU A 39 -15.74 11.52 -5.13
CA GLU A 39 -16.92 10.65 -5.26
C GLU A 39 -16.60 9.33 -5.99
N ALA A 40 -15.83 9.40 -7.08
CA ALA A 40 -15.43 8.22 -7.84
C ALA A 40 -14.52 7.29 -7.00
N THR A 41 -13.63 7.84 -6.19
CA THR A 41 -12.77 7.06 -5.28
C THR A 41 -13.60 6.44 -4.15
N GLU A 42 -14.55 7.19 -3.59
CA GLU A 42 -15.48 6.67 -2.58
C GLU A 42 -16.33 5.52 -3.12
N GLY A 43 -16.71 5.57 -4.39
CA GLY A 43 -17.44 4.50 -5.07
C GLY A 43 -16.69 3.17 -5.20
N LEU A 44 -15.38 3.13 -4.93
CA LEU A 44 -14.59 1.90 -4.94
C LEU A 44 -14.76 1.06 -3.67
N PHE A 45 -15.16 1.68 -2.55
CA PHE A 45 -15.26 0.97 -1.28
C PHE A 45 -16.54 0.10 -1.25
N PRO A 46 -16.45 -1.18 -0.88
CA PRO A 46 -17.63 -2.01 -0.66
C PRO A 46 -18.56 -1.39 0.40
N PRO A 47 -19.90 -1.54 0.27
CA PRO A 47 -20.84 -1.05 1.26
C PRO A 47 -20.51 -1.55 2.68
N GLY A 48 -20.41 -0.61 3.63
CA GLY A 48 -20.09 -0.91 5.03
C GLY A 48 -18.60 -1.10 5.34
N ALA A 49 -17.70 -0.84 4.41
CA ALA A 49 -16.26 -0.85 4.69
C ALA A 49 -15.87 0.24 5.70
N ASP A 50 -15.21 -0.16 6.79
CA ASP A 50 -14.54 0.76 7.74
C ASP A 50 -13.13 1.09 7.24
N ALA A 51 -13.05 1.99 6.26
CA ALA A 51 -11.79 2.41 5.63
C ALA A 51 -11.06 3.49 6.47
N HIS A 52 -10.90 3.24 7.77
CA HIS A 52 -10.24 4.16 8.70
C HIS A 52 -8.72 3.90 8.77
N PRO A 53 -7.86 4.94 8.79
CA PRO A 53 -6.38 4.81 8.78
C PRO A 53 -5.80 4.05 9.99
N ARG A 54 -6.59 3.90 11.06
CA ARG A 54 -6.24 3.07 12.23
C ARG A 54 -5.85 1.64 11.81
N ALA A 55 -6.48 1.08 10.78
CA ALA A 55 -6.16 -0.25 10.28
C ALA A 55 -4.69 -0.37 9.84
N VAL A 56 -4.09 0.71 9.32
CA VAL A 56 -2.67 0.74 8.95
C VAL A 56 -1.78 0.65 10.20
N ALA A 57 -2.15 1.37 11.26
CA ALA A 57 -1.41 1.33 12.52
C ALA A 57 -1.50 -0.05 13.18
N GLU A 58 -2.69 -0.66 13.20
CA GLU A 58 -2.91 -2.02 13.71
C GLU A 58 -2.08 -3.05 12.94
N GLU A 59 -2.02 -2.93 11.62
CA GLU A 59 -1.21 -3.82 10.79
C GLU A 59 0.29 -3.66 11.04
N ILE A 60 0.77 -2.42 11.25
CA ILE A 60 2.16 -2.18 11.66
C ILE A 60 2.45 -2.86 12.99
N VAL A 61 1.57 -2.71 13.99
CA VAL A 61 1.73 -3.37 15.30
C VAL A 61 1.78 -4.89 15.14
N ARG A 62 0.89 -5.47 14.34
CA ARG A 62 0.87 -6.91 14.04
C ARG A 62 2.19 -7.36 13.43
N VAL A 63 2.70 -6.67 12.41
CA VAL A 63 3.98 -7.01 11.74
C VAL A 63 5.17 -6.90 12.70
N LEU A 64 5.21 -5.88 13.56
CA LEU A 64 6.27 -5.73 14.55
C LEU A 64 6.27 -6.85 15.59
N ALA A 65 5.10 -7.37 15.94
CA ALA A 65 4.94 -8.48 16.88
C ALA A 65 5.32 -9.86 16.30
N LEU A 66 5.47 -9.99 14.97
CA LEU A 66 5.89 -11.25 14.36
C LEU A 66 7.36 -11.57 14.69
N PRO A 67 7.69 -12.86 14.92
CA PRO A 67 9.05 -13.31 15.11
C PRO A 67 10.00 -12.83 14.01
N ALA A 68 11.28 -12.68 14.35
CA ALA A 68 12.31 -12.41 13.35
C ALA A 68 12.28 -13.50 12.27
N GLY A 69 12.42 -13.10 11.00
CA GLY A 69 12.37 -14.01 9.86
C GLY A 69 10.98 -14.46 9.39
N THR A 70 9.90 -14.10 10.09
CA THR A 70 8.53 -14.48 9.68
C THR A 70 7.68 -13.29 9.22
N ARG A 71 8.23 -12.07 9.28
CA ARG A 71 7.55 -10.87 8.79
C ARG A 71 7.31 -10.98 7.29
N PRO A 72 6.10 -10.62 6.81
CA PRO A 72 5.83 -10.61 5.38
C PRO A 72 6.71 -9.56 4.70
N PHE A 73 7.13 -9.85 3.46
CA PHE A 73 7.91 -8.91 2.66
C PHE A 73 7.12 -7.64 2.33
N ARG A 74 5.81 -7.78 2.12
CA ARG A 74 4.85 -6.69 2.00
C ARG A 74 3.57 -7.05 2.75
N THR A 75 2.96 -6.04 3.36
CA THR A 75 1.58 -6.10 3.81
C THR A 75 0.75 -5.06 3.07
N VAL A 76 -0.52 -5.33 2.81
CA VAL A 76 -1.44 -4.43 2.10
C VAL A 76 -2.62 -4.16 3.03
N VAL A 77 -2.96 -2.87 3.18
CA VAL A 77 -4.15 -2.41 3.90
C VAL A 77 -4.91 -1.54 2.93
N ASP A 78 -5.78 -2.16 2.15
CA ASP A 78 -6.56 -1.52 1.10
C ASP A 78 -8.01 -2.03 1.17
N PHE A 79 -8.94 -1.08 1.13
CA PHE A 79 -10.37 -1.36 1.16
C PHE A 79 -11.04 -1.07 -0.19
N SER A 80 -10.28 -0.60 -1.19
CA SER A 80 -10.76 -0.18 -2.51
C SER A 80 -10.70 -1.28 -3.57
N GLN A 81 -10.23 -2.48 -3.20
CA GLN A 81 -10.08 -3.62 -4.13
C GLN A 81 -9.20 -3.31 -5.34
N ALA A 82 -8.11 -2.57 -5.17
CA ALA A 82 -7.25 -2.14 -6.27
C ALA A 82 -6.41 -3.27 -6.92
N GLY A 83 -6.49 -4.52 -6.42
CA GLY A 83 -5.79 -5.69 -6.97
C GLY A 83 -4.27 -5.68 -6.75
N VAL A 84 -3.78 -4.86 -5.83
CA VAL A 84 -2.34 -4.64 -5.60
C VAL A 84 -1.64 -5.89 -5.04
N GLU A 85 -2.36 -6.73 -4.30
CA GLU A 85 -1.89 -8.03 -3.79
C GLU A 85 -1.48 -8.96 -4.93
N GLU A 86 -2.30 -9.05 -5.98
CA GLU A 86 -2.07 -9.92 -7.14
C GLU A 86 -0.83 -9.46 -7.92
N VAL A 87 -0.71 -8.15 -8.14
CA VAL A 87 0.46 -7.55 -8.79
C VAL A 87 1.72 -7.77 -7.97
N ASN A 88 1.63 -7.57 -6.65
CA ASN A 88 2.76 -7.78 -5.74
C ASN A 88 3.26 -9.22 -5.75
N GLU A 89 2.34 -10.19 -5.83
CA GLU A 89 2.67 -11.60 -5.87
C GLU A 89 3.40 -11.97 -7.16
N VAL A 90 2.91 -11.50 -8.32
CA VAL A 90 3.59 -11.73 -9.61
C VAL A 90 5.00 -11.10 -9.60
N LEU A 91 5.11 -9.86 -9.12
CA LEU A 91 6.40 -9.18 -9.00
C LEU A 91 7.34 -9.92 -8.04
N ARG A 92 6.82 -10.40 -6.91
CA ARG A 92 7.60 -11.14 -5.91
C ARG A 92 8.20 -12.41 -6.51
N ARG A 93 7.38 -13.22 -7.20
CA ARG A 93 7.82 -14.45 -7.87
C ARG A 93 8.91 -14.18 -8.90
N ALA A 94 8.70 -13.19 -9.77
CA ALA A 94 9.69 -12.83 -10.78
C ALA A 94 11.05 -12.41 -10.17
N GLN A 95 11.02 -11.68 -9.05
CA GLN A 95 12.22 -11.29 -8.31
C GLN A 95 12.91 -12.49 -7.65
N GLU A 96 12.15 -13.36 -6.98
CA GLU A 96 12.67 -14.58 -6.35
C GLU A 96 13.32 -15.52 -7.36
N ASP A 97 12.67 -15.74 -8.50
CA ASP A 97 13.18 -16.57 -9.58
C ASP A 97 14.50 -16.01 -10.14
N PHE A 98 14.55 -14.70 -10.37
CA PHE A 98 15.74 -14.06 -10.89
C PHE A 98 16.92 -14.14 -9.91
N VAL A 99 16.71 -13.79 -8.65
CA VAL A 99 17.75 -13.83 -7.60
C VAL A 99 18.23 -15.27 -7.36
N THR A 100 17.33 -16.24 -7.42
CA THR A 100 17.67 -17.66 -7.29
C THR A 100 18.51 -18.12 -8.48
N ARG A 101 18.16 -17.75 -9.72
CA ARG A 101 18.92 -18.09 -10.93
C ARG A 101 20.30 -17.44 -10.98
N LEU A 102 20.49 -16.32 -10.31
CA LEU A 102 21.81 -15.70 -10.13
C LEU A 102 22.69 -16.44 -9.11
N GLY A 103 22.14 -17.40 -8.36
CA GLY A 103 22.86 -18.11 -7.30
C GLY A 103 22.83 -17.40 -5.94
N PHE A 104 21.98 -16.38 -5.77
CA PHE A 104 21.88 -15.57 -4.54
C PHE A 104 20.60 -15.83 -3.75
N GLY A 105 19.96 -17.00 -3.91
CA GLY A 105 18.68 -17.32 -3.27
C GLY A 105 18.71 -17.21 -1.74
N GLU A 106 19.87 -17.43 -1.10
CA GLU A 106 20.05 -17.25 0.33
C GLU A 106 19.79 -15.81 0.83
N LEU A 107 19.95 -14.80 -0.04
CA LEU A 107 19.65 -13.40 0.29
C LEU A 107 18.14 -13.12 0.40
N LEU A 108 17.29 -14.03 -0.07
CA LEU A 108 15.83 -13.92 0.07
C LEU A 108 15.34 -14.26 1.47
N HIS A 109 16.22 -14.78 2.34
CA HIS A 109 15.88 -15.20 3.69
C HIS A 109 16.65 -14.41 4.73
N VAL A 110 15.93 -13.94 5.75
CA VAL A 110 16.54 -13.29 6.91
C VAL A 110 17.25 -14.36 7.74
N ARG A 111 18.55 -14.19 7.97
CA ARG A 111 19.29 -14.99 8.95
C ARG A 111 18.87 -14.56 10.35
N THR A 112 18.21 -15.45 11.08
CA THR A 112 17.86 -15.24 12.48
C THR A 112 18.95 -15.82 13.38
N ALA A 113 19.30 -15.12 14.46
CA ALA A 113 20.11 -15.74 15.51
C ALA A 113 19.29 -16.86 16.17
N PRO A 114 19.90 -17.97 16.61
CA PRO A 114 19.20 -18.95 17.42
C PRO A 114 18.59 -18.24 18.64
N ALA A 115 17.35 -18.58 18.96
CA ALA A 115 16.68 -18.03 20.14
C ALA A 115 17.59 -18.24 21.35
N LEU A 116 17.90 -17.16 22.08
CA LEU A 116 18.58 -17.26 23.37
C LEU A 116 17.69 -18.15 24.24
N GLY A 117 18.15 -19.38 24.48
CA GLY A 117 17.43 -20.33 25.32
C GLY A 117 17.16 -19.68 26.67
N THR A 118 15.91 -19.74 27.11
CA THR A 118 15.51 -19.32 28.44
C THR A 118 16.31 -20.14 29.47
N PRO A 119 16.98 -19.52 30.46
CA PRO A 119 17.65 -20.25 31.53
C PRO A 119 16.68 -21.05 32.41
#